data_AF-A0A7K3XN29-F1
#
_entry.id   AF-A0A7K3XN29-F1
#
_cell.length_a   1.000
_cell.length_b   1.000
_cell.length_c   1.000
_cell.angle_alpha   90.00
_cell.angle_beta   90.00
_cell.angle_gamma   90.00
#
_symmetry.space_group_name_H-M   'P 1'
#
loop_
_entity.id
_entity.type
_entity.pdbx_description
1 polymer ?
#
loop_
_entity_poly.entity_id
_entity_poly.type
_entity_poly.pdbx_seq_one_letter_code
_entity_poly.pdbx_strand_id
1 'polypeptide(L)'
;MVDPDGRSGEVVIGEQNKTVTITSNVILYGSSGSAALAKSTASDIQNQWNAASGKTTIGGTEYSVKFAVNGSYNANLKESDVAGNTDIKNNYFKVVESGIAISFADGVGSNTGEFLLKNISSDGSTTEAHEFGHGWGAVKGTADGHPVDKDLRGEGQPSMMNARGTIVDAQYQYDPKAKPGEKGGTINPDRRNVTQQDINYLSLDKLKYDKNGKGNLGTLSNDYH
;
A
#
# COMPACT_ATOMS: atom_id res chain seq x y z
N MET A 1 -18.74 -18.95 -11.55
CA MET A 1 -19.02 -18.81 -10.11
C MET A 1 -17.89 -17.95 -9.58
N VAL A 2 -18.13 -16.64 -9.44
CA VAL A 2 -17.14 -15.68 -8.95
C VAL A 2 -17.22 -15.71 -7.43
N ASP A 3 -16.08 -15.92 -6.78
CA ASP A 3 -15.95 -16.03 -5.34
C ASP A 3 -16.09 -14.63 -4.69
N PRO A 4 -17.12 -14.38 -3.84
CA PRO A 4 -17.50 -13.02 -3.45
C PRO A 4 -16.76 -12.45 -2.23
N ASP A 5 -15.65 -13.03 -1.76
CA ASP A 5 -14.96 -12.51 -0.58
C ASP A 5 -13.43 -12.45 -0.61
N GLY A 6 -12.83 -12.46 -1.81
CA GLY A 6 -11.38 -12.37 -2.02
C GLY A 6 -10.77 -11.13 -1.35
N ARG A 7 -9.58 -11.28 -0.76
CA ARG A 7 -8.92 -10.30 0.12
C ARG A 7 -7.40 -10.12 -0.24
N SER A 8 -6.65 -9.09 0.20
CA SER A 8 -5.16 -8.90 0.12
C SER A 8 -4.48 -8.67 1.49
N GLY A 9 -3.65 -9.61 1.92
CA GLY A 9 -2.91 -9.62 3.17
C GLY A 9 -3.59 -10.45 4.27
N GLU A 10 -2.80 -11.28 4.97
CA GLU A 10 -3.27 -12.07 6.13
C GLU A 10 -3.01 -11.27 7.41
N VAL A 11 -4.05 -11.10 8.23
CA VAL A 11 -3.98 -10.40 9.51
C VAL A 11 -4.06 -11.42 10.63
N VAL A 12 -3.11 -11.41 11.56
CA VAL A 12 -3.08 -12.34 12.71
C VAL A 12 -3.06 -11.55 14.02
N ILE A 13 -4.02 -11.83 14.90
CA ILE A 13 -4.08 -11.28 16.25
C ILE A 13 -3.21 -12.12 17.20
N GLY A 14 -2.16 -11.50 17.75
CA GLY A 14 -1.38 -12.03 18.85
C GLY A 14 -1.90 -11.50 20.18
N GLU A 15 -2.74 -12.27 20.87
CA GLU A 15 -3.37 -11.81 22.12
C GLU A 15 -2.37 -11.61 23.27
N GLN A 16 -1.32 -12.45 23.33
CA GLN A 16 -0.31 -12.43 24.40
C GLN A 16 0.62 -11.21 24.29
N ASN A 17 1.07 -10.90 23.08
CA ASN A 17 2.01 -9.81 22.81
C ASN A 17 1.31 -8.51 22.37
N LYS A 18 -0.03 -8.48 22.40
CA LYS A 18 -0.88 -7.35 21.98
C LYS A 18 -0.43 -6.76 20.65
N THR A 19 -0.18 -7.64 19.68
CA THR A 19 0.24 -7.27 18.33
C THR A 19 -0.75 -7.79 17.30
N VAL A 20 -1.09 -6.97 16.30
CA VAL A 20 -1.75 -7.40 15.06
C VAL A 20 -0.70 -7.39 13.96
N THR A 21 -0.43 -8.54 13.36
CA THR A 21 0.55 -8.66 12.27
C THR A 21 -0.17 -8.76 10.93
N ILE A 22 0.14 -7.87 10.00
CA ILE A 22 -0.32 -7.90 8.60
C ILE A 22 0.81 -8.47 7.75
N THR A 23 0.58 -9.62 7.12
CA THR A 23 1.58 -10.31 6.29
C THR A 23 1.23 -10.16 4.83
N SER A 24 2.21 -9.80 3.99
CA SER A 24 2.05 -9.70 2.54
C SER A 24 3.32 -10.11 1.80
N ASN A 25 3.15 -10.69 0.62
CA ASN A 25 4.20 -11.08 -0.31
C ASN A 25 4.06 -10.22 -1.56
N VAL A 26 5.04 -9.37 -1.83
CA VAL A 26 5.19 -8.64 -3.09
C VAL A 26 5.89 -9.57 -4.08
N ILE A 27 5.20 -9.89 -5.17
CA ILE A 27 5.70 -10.73 -6.26
C ILE A 27 5.85 -9.82 -7.48
N LEU A 28 7.07 -9.39 -7.73
CA LEU A 28 7.39 -8.62 -8.92
C LEU A 28 7.57 -9.57 -10.11
N TYR A 29 7.17 -9.11 -11.29
CA TYR A 29 7.43 -9.78 -12.56
C TYR A 29 7.56 -8.75 -13.69
N GLY A 30 7.76 -9.21 -14.93
CA GLY A 30 8.04 -8.33 -16.06
C GLY A 30 9.54 -8.07 -16.26
N SER A 31 9.93 -7.72 -17.48
CA SER A 31 11.33 -7.67 -17.92
C SER A 31 12.17 -6.62 -17.20
N SER A 32 11.54 -5.59 -16.63
CA SER A 32 12.23 -4.52 -15.91
C SER A 32 12.31 -4.76 -14.40
N GLY A 33 11.82 -5.92 -13.92
CA GLY A 33 11.90 -6.35 -12.53
C GLY A 33 13.19 -7.10 -12.20
N SER A 34 13.50 -7.23 -10.91
CA SER A 34 14.58 -8.10 -10.44
C SER A 34 14.33 -8.54 -8.99
N ALA A 35 15.04 -9.58 -8.55
CA ALA A 35 14.98 -10.03 -7.16
C ALA A 35 15.53 -8.98 -6.18
N ALA A 36 16.50 -8.16 -6.59
CA ALA A 36 17.01 -7.07 -5.77
C ALA A 36 15.96 -5.97 -5.60
N LEU A 37 15.30 -5.58 -6.71
CA LEU A 37 14.21 -4.61 -6.68
C LEU A 37 13.07 -5.10 -5.80
N ALA A 38 12.63 -6.35 -5.95
CA ALA A 38 11.54 -6.91 -5.14
C ALA A 38 11.85 -6.86 -3.63
N LYS A 39 13.09 -7.16 -3.24
CA LYS A 39 13.52 -7.05 -1.83
C LYS A 39 13.54 -5.61 -1.34
N SER A 40 14.01 -4.67 -2.15
CA SER A 40 14.01 -3.24 -1.79
C SER A 40 12.58 -2.73 -1.66
N THR A 41 11.73 -2.96 -2.66
CA THR A 41 10.29 -2.62 -2.65
C THR A 41 9.58 -3.15 -1.40
N ALA A 42 9.78 -4.43 -1.05
CA ALA A 42 9.18 -5.00 0.16
C ALA A 42 9.70 -4.35 1.45
N SER A 43 11.00 -4.03 1.49
CA SER A 43 11.61 -3.36 2.64
C SER A 43 11.08 -1.95 2.80
N ASP A 44 10.91 -1.20 1.71
CA ASP A 44 10.41 0.16 1.71
C ASP A 44 8.95 0.20 2.17
N ILE A 45 8.08 -0.68 1.64
CA ILE A 45 6.71 -0.83 2.14
C ILE A 45 6.71 -1.14 3.65
N GLN A 46 7.46 -2.16 4.07
CA GLN A 46 7.49 -2.58 5.46
C GLN A 46 7.97 -1.47 6.40
N ASN A 47 9.06 -0.79 6.04
CA ASN A 47 9.68 0.23 6.87
C ASN A 47 8.78 1.46 7.00
N GLN A 48 8.20 1.92 5.89
CA GLN A 48 7.30 3.08 5.90
C GLN A 48 6.07 2.83 6.78
N TRP A 49 5.43 1.67 6.64
CA TRP A 49 4.24 1.35 7.42
C TRP A 49 4.53 1.04 8.89
N ASN A 50 5.66 0.41 9.21
CA ASN A 50 6.06 0.18 10.60
C ASN A 50 6.58 1.46 11.30
N ALA A 51 7.12 2.44 10.56
CA ALA A 51 7.60 3.70 11.13
C ALA A 51 6.47 4.49 11.82
N ALA A 52 5.21 4.31 11.39
CA ALA A 52 4.04 4.91 12.02
C ALA A 52 3.83 4.46 13.48
N SER A 53 4.41 3.33 13.89
CA SER A 53 4.14 2.71 15.22
C SER A 53 2.64 2.59 15.51
N GLY A 54 1.89 2.23 14.47
CA GLY A 54 0.44 2.26 14.43
C GLY A 54 -0.22 1.36 15.46
N LYS A 55 -1.44 1.72 15.85
CA LYS A 55 -2.28 0.94 16.76
C LYS A 55 -3.67 0.71 16.20
N THR A 56 -4.36 -0.30 16.71
CA THR A 56 -5.78 -0.54 16.41
C THR A 56 -6.48 -1.09 17.65
N THR A 57 -7.80 -0.88 17.76
CA THR A 57 -8.60 -1.44 18.85
C THR A 57 -9.56 -2.48 18.30
N ILE A 58 -9.39 -3.75 18.70
CA ILE A 58 -10.23 -4.87 18.26
C ILE A 58 -10.90 -5.45 19.50
N GLY A 59 -12.24 -5.49 19.51
CA GLY A 59 -13.01 -6.00 20.66
C GLY A 59 -12.70 -5.27 21.98
N GLY A 60 -12.40 -3.96 21.91
CA GLY A 60 -12.05 -3.14 23.08
C GLY A 60 -10.62 -3.31 23.60
N THR A 61 -9.80 -4.14 22.96
CA THR A 61 -8.37 -4.28 23.29
C THR A 61 -7.51 -3.52 22.28
N GLU A 62 -6.58 -2.70 22.76
CA GLU A 62 -5.59 -2.02 21.92
C GLU A 62 -4.46 -2.99 21.53
N TYR A 63 -4.07 -2.97 20.25
CA TYR A 63 -2.97 -3.74 19.68
C TYR A 63 -2.03 -2.82 18.92
N SER A 64 -0.72 -3.07 19.02
CA SER A 64 0.27 -2.52 18.09
C SER A 64 0.16 -3.21 16.74
N VAL A 65 0.14 -2.46 15.66
CA VAL A 65 0.10 -2.99 14.29
C VAL A 65 1.52 -3.17 13.78
N LYS A 66 1.81 -4.33 13.19
CA LYS A 66 3.09 -4.64 12.56
C LYS A 66 2.87 -5.17 11.15
N PHE A 67 3.69 -4.71 10.23
CA PHE A 67 3.72 -5.19 8.85
C PHE A 67 4.91 -6.12 8.67
N ALA A 68 4.65 -7.28 8.06
CA ALA A 68 5.63 -8.26 7.64
C ALA A 68 5.52 -8.45 6.13
N VAL A 69 6.41 -7.81 5.37
CA VAL A 69 6.35 -7.76 3.91
C VAL A 69 7.55 -8.49 3.32
N ASN A 70 7.30 -9.48 2.48
CA ASN A 70 8.33 -10.25 1.78
C ASN A 70 8.35 -9.88 0.31
N GLY A 71 9.55 -9.78 -0.28
CA GLY A 71 9.74 -9.49 -1.69
C GLY A 71 10.29 -10.69 -2.46
N SER A 72 9.67 -11.03 -3.59
CA SER A 72 10.18 -12.03 -4.53
C SER A 72 9.99 -11.56 -5.97
N TYR A 73 10.80 -12.11 -6.87
CA TYR A 73 10.71 -11.83 -8.30
C TYR A 73 10.54 -13.13 -9.07
N ASN A 74 9.56 -13.16 -9.98
CA ASN A 74 9.30 -14.29 -10.86
C ASN A 74 9.33 -13.85 -12.33
N ALA A 75 10.47 -14.05 -12.99
CA ALA A 75 10.66 -13.73 -14.41
C ALA A 75 9.76 -14.53 -15.36
N ASN A 76 9.27 -15.69 -14.90
CA ASN A 76 8.47 -16.63 -15.71
C ASN A 76 7.03 -16.76 -15.17
N LEU A 77 6.56 -15.74 -14.44
CA LEU A 77 5.18 -15.71 -13.95
C LEU A 77 4.22 -15.82 -15.14
N LYS A 78 3.24 -16.72 -15.04
CA LYS A 78 2.21 -16.91 -16.04
C LYS A 78 0.91 -16.29 -15.57
N GLU A 79 0.05 -15.91 -16.51
CA GLU A 79 -1.32 -15.48 -16.23
C GLU A 79 -2.07 -16.50 -15.36
N SER A 80 -1.89 -17.81 -15.61
CA SER A 80 -2.49 -18.87 -14.80
C SER A 80 -2.05 -18.87 -13.34
N ASP A 81 -0.85 -18.39 -13.04
CA ASP A 81 -0.35 -18.31 -11.66
C ASP A 81 -1.05 -17.20 -10.88
N VAL A 82 -1.37 -16.09 -11.56
CA VAL A 82 -2.08 -14.94 -10.97
C VAL A 82 -3.57 -15.22 -10.89
N ALA A 83 -4.20 -15.62 -12.01
CA ALA A 83 -5.63 -15.93 -12.07
C ALA A 83 -6.02 -17.07 -11.11
N GLY A 84 -5.12 -18.04 -10.91
CA GLY A 84 -5.30 -19.16 -9.99
C GLY A 84 -4.92 -18.88 -8.54
N ASN A 85 -4.45 -17.66 -8.20
CA ASN A 85 -4.02 -17.34 -6.85
C ASN A 85 -5.20 -17.36 -5.88
N THR A 86 -5.04 -18.12 -4.79
CA THR A 86 -5.98 -18.17 -3.67
C THR A 86 -5.34 -17.73 -2.36
N ASP A 87 -4.02 -17.48 -2.36
CA ASP A 87 -3.33 -16.97 -1.18
C ASP A 87 -3.41 -15.44 -1.15
N ILE A 88 -4.17 -15.00 -0.17
CA ILE A 88 -4.41 -13.60 0.18
C ILE A 88 -3.15 -12.78 0.36
N LYS A 89 -2.06 -13.39 0.80
CA LYS A 89 -0.80 -12.69 1.03
C LYS A 89 -0.15 -12.30 -0.30
N ASN A 90 -0.45 -12.96 -1.41
CA ASN A 90 0.24 -12.76 -2.66
C ASN A 90 -0.31 -11.56 -3.42
N ASN A 91 0.59 -10.60 -3.68
CA ASN A 91 0.31 -9.38 -4.42
C ASN A 91 1.25 -9.32 -5.62
N TYR A 92 0.70 -9.19 -6.84
CA TYR A 92 1.44 -9.30 -8.09
C TYR A 92 1.56 -7.95 -8.77
N PHE A 93 2.79 -7.47 -8.94
CA PHE A 93 3.03 -6.19 -9.59
C PHE A 93 3.97 -6.36 -10.78
N LYS A 94 3.49 -6.01 -11.96
CA LYS A 94 4.34 -5.96 -13.15
C LYS A 94 5.25 -4.75 -13.07
N VAL A 95 6.54 -4.95 -13.30
CA VAL A 95 7.49 -3.86 -13.40
C VAL A 95 7.73 -3.54 -14.87
N VAL A 96 7.47 -2.30 -15.25
CA VAL A 96 7.63 -1.79 -16.62
C VAL A 96 8.55 -0.58 -16.64
N GLU A 97 9.30 -0.40 -17.72
CA GLU A 97 10.10 0.81 -17.95
C GLU A 97 9.28 1.99 -18.50
N SER A 98 8.22 1.69 -19.24
CA SER A 98 7.35 2.66 -19.90
C SER A 98 6.00 2.02 -20.24
N GLY A 99 5.07 2.80 -20.82
CA GLY A 99 3.72 2.33 -21.19
C GLY A 99 2.63 2.80 -20.21
N ILE A 100 3.03 3.18 -18.99
CA ILE A 100 2.14 3.78 -17.98
C ILE A 100 2.69 5.13 -17.55
N ALA A 101 1.81 6.05 -17.13
CA ALA A 101 2.20 7.39 -16.71
C ALA A 101 2.87 7.40 -15.32
N ILE A 102 2.34 6.58 -14.42
CA ILE A 102 2.74 6.43 -13.03
C ILE A 102 2.40 5.00 -12.58
N SER A 103 3.06 4.53 -11.53
CA SER A 103 2.68 3.28 -10.85
C SER A 103 1.25 3.35 -10.30
N PHE A 104 0.57 2.21 -10.24
CA PHE A 104 -0.78 2.10 -9.69
C PHE A 104 -1.07 0.69 -9.16
N ALA A 105 -1.93 0.60 -8.15
CA ALA A 105 -2.74 -0.59 -7.88
C ALA A 105 -4.03 -0.57 -8.73
N ASP A 106 -4.53 -1.72 -9.16
CA ASP A 106 -5.75 -1.83 -10.01
C ASP A 106 -7.01 -1.27 -9.33
N GLY A 107 -7.03 -1.22 -8.00
CA GLY A 107 -8.08 -0.57 -7.25
C GLY A 107 -7.89 -0.64 -5.75
N VAL A 108 -8.80 -0.02 -5.01
CA VAL A 108 -8.84 -0.13 -3.55
C VAL A 108 -9.16 -1.57 -3.18
N GLY A 109 -8.23 -2.17 -2.45
CA GLY A 109 -8.25 -3.58 -2.12
C GLY A 109 -7.57 -4.48 -3.15
N SER A 110 -7.09 -4.03 -4.32
CA SER A 110 -6.55 -5.00 -5.29
C SER A 110 -5.26 -5.68 -4.80
N ASN A 111 -5.02 -6.92 -5.24
CA ASN A 111 -3.73 -7.58 -5.04
C ASN A 111 -2.85 -7.52 -6.31
N THR A 112 -3.24 -6.70 -7.29
CA THR A 112 -2.55 -6.56 -8.57
C THR A 112 -2.37 -5.10 -8.98
N GLY A 113 -1.39 -4.85 -9.85
CA GLY A 113 -1.12 -3.54 -10.43
C GLY A 113 0.19 -3.50 -11.22
N GLU A 114 0.64 -2.29 -11.55
CA GLU A 114 1.89 -2.06 -12.26
C GLU A 114 2.77 -1.02 -11.55
N PHE A 115 4.07 -1.33 -11.46
CA PHE A 115 5.10 -0.39 -11.05
C PHE A 115 5.87 0.11 -12.26
N LEU A 116 5.94 1.44 -12.39
CA LEU A 116 6.86 2.08 -13.30
C LEU A 116 8.25 2.12 -12.65
N LEU A 117 9.25 1.48 -13.24
CA LEU A 117 10.58 1.27 -12.65
C LEU A 117 11.16 2.56 -12.04
N LYS A 118 11.08 3.69 -12.76
CA LYS A 118 11.61 4.99 -12.29
C LYS A 118 10.94 5.53 -11.02
N ASN A 119 9.78 5.01 -10.62
CA ASN A 119 9.07 5.41 -9.41
C ASN A 119 9.47 4.57 -8.19
N ILE A 120 10.08 3.40 -8.38
CA ILE A 120 10.43 2.46 -7.30
C ILE A 120 11.92 2.06 -7.33
N SER A 121 12.73 2.67 -8.21
CA SER A 121 14.14 2.30 -8.39
C SER A 121 15.08 2.92 -7.34
N SER A 122 14.57 3.77 -6.46
CA SER A 122 15.35 4.39 -5.39
C SER A 122 14.87 3.85 -4.05
N ASP A 123 15.81 3.40 -3.22
CA ASP A 123 15.50 2.93 -1.87
C ASP A 123 14.83 4.06 -1.05
N GLY A 124 13.84 3.67 -0.25
CA GLY A 124 13.04 4.57 0.57
C GLY A 124 11.96 5.34 -0.20
N SER A 125 11.65 4.94 -1.44
CA SER A 125 10.52 5.51 -2.17
C SER A 125 9.21 5.31 -1.40
N THR A 126 8.30 6.27 -1.54
CA THR A 126 6.96 6.18 -0.94
C THR A 126 5.92 5.64 -1.91
N THR A 127 6.29 5.43 -3.19
CA THR A 127 5.33 5.03 -4.23
C THR A 127 4.76 3.65 -3.93
N GLU A 128 5.62 2.66 -3.72
CA GLU A 128 5.26 1.30 -3.40
C GLU A 128 4.45 1.19 -2.11
N ALA A 129 4.79 1.98 -1.08
CA ALA A 129 4.04 2.04 0.16
C ALA A 129 2.63 2.62 -0.04
N HIS A 130 2.47 3.59 -0.95
CA HIS A 130 1.18 4.16 -1.32
C HIS A 130 0.31 3.16 -2.09
N GLU A 131 0.87 2.51 -3.12
CA GLU A 131 0.13 1.51 -3.90
C GLU A 131 -0.26 0.30 -3.05
N PHE A 132 0.59 -0.13 -2.12
CA PHE A 132 0.22 -1.16 -1.14
C PHE A 132 -0.85 -0.69 -0.15
N GLY A 133 -0.87 0.59 0.18
CA GLY A 133 -1.98 1.18 0.95
C GLY A 133 -3.31 0.98 0.24
N HIS A 134 -3.38 1.28 -1.06
CA HIS A 134 -4.55 0.97 -1.87
C HIS A 134 -4.87 -0.52 -1.84
N GLY A 135 -3.88 -1.40 -2.06
CA GLY A 135 -4.09 -2.84 -2.08
C GLY A 135 -4.60 -3.42 -0.76
N TRP A 136 -4.17 -2.89 0.39
CA TRP A 136 -4.73 -3.24 1.70
C TRP A 136 -6.11 -2.61 1.96
N GLY A 137 -6.61 -1.78 1.05
CA GLY A 137 -7.92 -1.14 1.14
C GLY A 137 -7.92 0.12 2.01
N ALA A 138 -6.77 0.77 2.19
CA ALA A 138 -6.68 2.06 2.83
C ALA A 138 -7.41 3.11 1.99
N VAL A 139 -8.24 3.89 2.69
CA VAL A 139 -9.17 4.89 2.19
C VAL A 139 -10.26 4.30 1.31
N LYS A 140 -11.49 4.39 1.80
CA LYS A 140 -12.69 4.00 1.07
C LYS A 140 -13.57 5.23 0.90
N GLY A 141 -14.11 5.44 -0.29
CA GLY A 141 -15.20 6.40 -0.49
C GLY A 141 -14.95 7.48 -1.54
N THR A 142 -13.72 7.71 -2.00
CA THR A 142 -13.48 8.42 -3.26
C THR A 142 -13.27 7.42 -4.40
N ALA A 143 -13.54 7.85 -5.64
CA ALA A 143 -13.38 6.99 -6.81
C ALA A 143 -11.92 6.56 -7.04
N ASP A 144 -10.96 7.35 -6.57
CA ASP A 144 -9.51 7.15 -6.75
C ASP A 144 -8.80 6.52 -5.54
N GLY A 145 -9.49 6.25 -4.42
CA GLY A 145 -8.89 5.63 -3.23
C GLY A 145 -8.05 6.57 -2.37
N HIS A 146 -8.38 7.87 -2.34
CA HIS A 146 -7.62 8.89 -1.62
C HIS A 146 -8.49 9.71 -0.67
N PRO A 147 -7.91 10.42 0.32
CA PRO A 147 -8.67 11.35 1.14
C PRO A 147 -9.38 12.41 0.27
N VAL A 148 -10.56 12.80 0.74
CA VAL A 148 -11.44 13.76 0.06
C VAL A 148 -10.84 15.15 0.05
N ASP A 149 -10.18 15.53 1.15
CA ASP A 149 -9.53 16.82 1.30
C ASP A 149 -8.27 16.90 0.44
N LYS A 150 -8.25 17.90 -0.45
CA LYS A 150 -7.14 18.15 -1.38
C LYS A 150 -6.30 19.38 -1.03
N ASP A 151 -6.60 20.07 0.08
CA ASP A 151 -5.80 21.15 0.64
C ASP A 151 -5.60 20.90 2.15
N LEU A 152 -4.36 20.64 2.53
CA LEU A 152 -3.93 20.20 3.86
C LEU A 152 -2.94 21.18 4.50
N ARG A 153 -2.89 22.43 4.02
CA ARG A 153 -2.03 23.45 4.63
C ARG A 153 -2.42 23.68 6.08
N GLY A 154 -1.45 23.64 6.99
CA GLY A 154 -1.67 23.75 8.43
C GLY A 154 -2.04 22.45 9.14
N GLU A 155 -2.29 21.35 8.42
CA GLU A 155 -2.63 20.04 9.00
C GLU A 155 -1.39 19.22 9.39
N GLY A 156 -0.19 19.71 9.07
CA GLY A 156 1.08 19.08 9.42
C GLY A 156 1.54 18.03 8.40
N GLN A 157 2.11 16.93 8.91
CA GLN A 157 2.74 15.89 8.10
C GLN A 157 1.70 15.21 7.18
N PRO A 158 1.84 15.30 5.85
CA PRO A 158 0.92 14.62 4.94
C PRO A 158 1.03 13.09 5.07
N SER A 159 -0.13 12.44 5.00
CA SER A 159 -0.30 11.00 5.13
C SER A 159 0.12 10.26 3.85
N MET A 160 0.38 8.96 3.98
CA MET A 160 0.80 8.13 2.86
C MET A 160 -0.25 8.11 1.75
N MET A 161 -1.54 8.08 2.12
CA MET A 161 -2.64 8.02 1.17
C MET A 161 -3.01 9.36 0.54
N ASN A 162 -2.31 10.47 0.82
CA ASN A 162 -2.56 11.71 0.08
C ASN A 162 -2.08 11.59 -1.38
N ALA A 163 -2.98 11.92 -2.30
CA ALA A 163 -2.73 11.85 -3.74
C ALA A 163 -1.75 12.92 -4.21
N ARG A 164 -1.08 12.68 -5.33
CA ARG A 164 -0.38 13.74 -6.06
C ARG A 164 -1.37 14.85 -6.44
N GLY A 165 -0.89 16.10 -6.44
CA GLY A 165 -1.73 17.27 -6.66
C GLY A 165 -2.37 17.86 -5.39
N THR A 166 -2.32 17.16 -4.25
CA THR A 166 -2.76 17.69 -2.95
C THR A 166 -1.93 18.93 -2.59
N ILE A 167 -2.60 20.00 -2.19
CA ILE A 167 -1.99 21.22 -1.69
C ILE A 167 -1.56 20.99 -0.25
N VAL A 168 -0.32 21.34 0.08
CA VAL A 168 0.31 21.12 1.40
C VAL A 168 1.17 22.32 1.78
N ASP A 169 1.63 22.37 3.03
CA ASP A 169 2.60 23.37 3.47
C ASP A 169 3.88 23.31 2.62
N ALA A 170 4.50 24.47 2.42
CA ALA A 170 5.65 24.67 1.53
C ALA A 170 6.76 23.62 1.71
N GLN A 171 7.07 23.24 2.95
CA GLN A 171 8.11 22.25 3.26
C GLN A 171 7.87 20.85 2.67
N TYR A 172 6.62 20.52 2.34
CA TYR A 172 6.21 19.23 1.78
C TYR A 172 5.96 19.28 0.27
N GLN A 173 6.10 20.45 -0.37
CA GLN A 173 5.92 20.61 -1.81
C GLN A 173 7.12 20.11 -2.61
N TYR A 174 6.94 19.88 -3.92
CA TYR A 174 8.06 19.63 -4.84
C TYR A 174 9.07 20.78 -4.85
N ASP A 175 8.56 22.02 -4.85
CA ASP A 175 9.35 23.24 -4.69
C ASP A 175 8.74 24.08 -3.55
N PRO A 176 9.41 24.21 -2.40
CA PRO A 176 8.93 25.02 -1.28
C PRO A 176 8.75 26.51 -1.58
N LYS A 177 9.26 27.01 -2.71
CA LYS A 177 9.08 28.40 -3.16
C LYS A 177 7.93 28.57 -4.14
N ALA A 178 7.36 27.47 -4.66
CA ALA A 178 6.23 27.53 -5.55
C ALA A 178 4.97 28.01 -4.81
N LYS A 179 4.06 28.64 -5.54
CA LYS A 179 2.76 28.98 -4.98
C LYS A 179 1.91 27.71 -4.88
N PRO A 180 1.11 27.54 -3.82
CA PRO A 180 0.19 26.41 -3.67
C PRO A 180 -0.66 26.16 -4.92
N GLY A 181 -0.66 24.92 -5.42
CA GLY A 181 -1.43 24.50 -6.60
C GLY A 181 -0.81 24.85 -7.97
N GLU A 182 0.26 25.66 -8.01
CA GLU A 182 1.03 25.88 -9.24
C GLU A 182 2.04 24.74 -9.49
N LYS A 183 2.76 24.78 -10.62
CA LYS A 183 3.81 23.80 -10.91
C LYS A 183 4.86 23.79 -9.80
N GLY A 184 5.03 22.64 -9.17
CA GLY A 184 5.93 22.47 -8.01
C GLY A 184 5.25 22.76 -6.66
N GLY A 185 4.07 23.38 -6.66
CA GLY A 185 3.35 23.85 -5.48
C GLY A 185 2.37 22.85 -4.86
N THR A 186 2.55 21.56 -5.14
CA THR A 186 1.75 20.45 -4.61
C THR A 186 2.67 19.46 -3.93
N ILE A 187 2.09 18.54 -3.16
CA ILE A 187 2.83 17.52 -2.41
C ILE A 187 3.89 16.81 -3.25
N ASN A 188 5.11 16.76 -2.71
CA ASN A 188 6.13 15.84 -3.16
C ASN A 188 5.87 14.47 -2.50
N PRO A 189 5.63 13.39 -3.26
CA PRO A 189 5.37 12.06 -2.73
C PRO A 189 6.40 11.60 -1.70
N ASP A 190 7.69 11.91 -1.91
CA ASP A 190 8.79 11.50 -1.04
C ASP A 190 8.75 12.18 0.34
N ARG A 191 7.82 13.13 0.53
CA ARG A 191 7.56 13.80 1.80
C ARG A 191 6.38 13.19 2.58
N ARG A 192 5.69 12.20 2.03
CA ARG A 192 4.60 11.49 2.71
C ARG A 192 5.17 10.52 3.74
N ASN A 193 4.48 10.41 4.88
CA ASN A 193 4.75 9.38 5.87
C ASN A 193 3.47 8.60 6.14
N VAL A 194 3.59 7.32 6.47
CA VAL A 194 2.46 6.58 7.04
C VAL A 194 2.17 7.15 8.42
N THR A 195 0.90 7.42 8.69
CA THR A 195 0.39 7.98 9.94
C THR A 195 -0.59 7.01 10.60
N GLN A 196 -0.98 7.28 11.85
CA GLN A 196 -2.06 6.52 12.51
C GLN A 196 -3.38 6.58 11.72
N GLN A 197 -3.63 7.65 10.95
CA GLN A 197 -4.82 7.74 10.10
C GLN A 197 -4.79 6.71 8.97
N ASP A 198 -3.63 6.48 8.36
CA ASP A 198 -3.46 5.45 7.33
C ASP A 198 -3.72 4.04 7.90
N ILE A 199 -3.34 3.79 9.16
CA ILE A 199 -3.65 2.54 9.87
C ILE A 199 -5.14 2.41 10.17
N ASN A 200 -5.79 3.51 10.59
CA ASN A 200 -7.23 3.54 10.84
C ASN A 200 -8.03 3.25 9.57
N TYR A 201 -7.54 3.72 8.42
CA TYR A 201 -8.18 3.45 7.13
C TYR A 201 -8.25 1.96 6.78
N LEU A 202 -7.31 1.15 7.25
CA LEU A 202 -7.34 -0.30 7.07
C LEU A 202 -8.53 -0.98 7.78
N SER A 203 -9.17 -0.28 8.73
CA SER A 203 -10.38 -0.75 9.44
C SER A 203 -10.24 -2.17 10.00
N LEU A 204 -9.09 -2.46 10.63
CA LEU A 204 -8.75 -3.80 11.12
C LEU A 204 -9.78 -4.34 12.13
N ASP A 205 -10.39 -3.45 12.91
CA ASP A 205 -11.47 -3.75 13.85
C ASP A 205 -12.75 -4.30 13.19
N LYS A 206 -12.91 -4.10 11.88
CA LYS A 206 -14.08 -4.54 11.11
C LYS A 206 -13.85 -5.84 10.34
N LEU A 207 -12.65 -6.39 10.38
CA LEU A 207 -12.35 -7.65 9.70
C LEU A 207 -13.05 -8.82 10.37
N LYS A 208 -13.41 -9.82 9.57
CA LYS A 208 -13.89 -11.11 10.08
C LYS A 208 -12.69 -11.98 10.41
N TYR A 209 -12.50 -12.24 11.70
CA TYR A 209 -11.46 -13.12 12.22
C TYR A 209 -12.00 -14.54 12.44
N ASP A 210 -11.21 -15.56 12.09
CA ASP A 210 -11.50 -16.95 12.40
C ASP A 210 -11.20 -17.26 13.88
N LYS A 211 -11.45 -18.51 14.29
CA LYS A 211 -11.19 -18.99 15.66
C LYS A 211 -9.70 -18.92 16.08
N ASN A 212 -8.78 -18.74 15.13
CA ASN A 212 -7.35 -18.63 15.38
C ASN A 212 -6.87 -17.17 15.34
N GLY A 213 -7.80 -16.21 15.27
CA GLY A 213 -7.46 -14.78 15.17
C GLY A 213 -6.93 -14.37 13.81
N LYS A 214 -7.20 -15.16 12.75
CA LYS A 214 -6.81 -14.85 11.37
C LYS A 214 -7.95 -14.16 10.64
N GLY A 215 -7.68 -12.98 10.12
CA GLY A 215 -8.55 -12.26 9.20
C GLY A 215 -7.81 -12.01 7.90
N ASN A 216 -8.52 -11.56 6.88
CA ASN A 216 -7.84 -11.05 5.70
C ASN A 216 -8.27 -9.60 5.43
N LEU A 217 -7.29 -8.79 5.05
CA LEU A 217 -7.40 -7.38 4.66
C LEU A 217 -7.50 -7.31 3.13
N GLY A 218 -7.91 -6.23 2.43
CA GLY A 218 -7.93 -6.14 0.95
C GLY A 218 -8.94 -7.03 0.19
N THR A 219 -8.68 -7.24 -1.13
CA THR A 219 -9.24 -8.01 -2.29
C THR A 219 -8.40 -9.09 -3.02
N LEU A 220 -8.94 -10.10 -3.73
CA LEU A 220 -8.20 -10.80 -4.81
C LEU A 220 -8.75 -10.34 -6.16
N SER A 221 -8.08 -9.39 -6.80
CA SER A 221 -8.37 -8.99 -8.19
C SER A 221 -7.82 -10.03 -9.16
N ASN A 222 -6.59 -10.50 -8.92
CA ASN A 222 -5.90 -11.50 -9.74
C ASN A 222 -5.85 -11.15 -11.24
N ASP A 223 -5.76 -9.87 -11.55
CA ASP A 223 -5.59 -9.38 -12.92
C ASP A 223 -4.11 -9.50 -13.34
N TYR A 224 -3.86 -10.17 -14.46
CA TYR A 224 -2.52 -10.30 -15.03
C TYR A 224 -2.24 -9.18 -16.03
N HIS A 225 -1.11 -8.49 -15.85
CA HIS A 225 -0.61 -7.42 -16.72
C HIS A 225 0.56 -7.86 -17.60
#